data_AF-Q63CD4-F1
#
_entry.id   AF-Q63CD4-F1
#
_cell.length_a   1.000
_cell.length_b   1.000
_cell.length_c   1.000
_cell.angle_alpha   90.00
_cell.angle_beta   90.00
_cell.angle_gamma   90.00
#
_symmetry.space_group_name_H-M   'P 1'
#
loop_
_entity.id
_entity.type
_entity.pdbx_description
1 polymer ?
#
loop_
_entity_poly.entity_id
_entity_poly.type
_entity_poly.pdbx_seq_one_letter_code
_entity_poly.pdbx_strand_id
1 'polypeptide(L)'
;MDFLWDLDKNEVLVWSTTLSELKVATQNGSIPDLVKKGIVDREGNGLAPGDDDTFYVMFTFVDSGEDQNVFQGDALKLNWTFNSIQTSGEEK
;
A
#
# COMPACT_ATOMS: atom_id res chain seq x y z
N MET A 1 2.59 9.51 -0.59
CA MET A 1 2.79 8.12 -0.14
C MET A 1 2.23 7.29 -1.24
N ASP A 2 3.09 6.44 -1.78
CA ASP A 2 2.80 5.70 -2.99
C ASP A 2 2.97 4.22 -2.70
N PHE A 3 1.97 3.44 -3.08
CA PHE A 3 2.02 1.99 -3.08
C PHE A 3 2.32 1.54 -4.50
N LEU A 4 3.40 0.81 -4.65
CA LEU A 4 3.83 0.26 -5.92
C LEU A 4 3.77 -1.26 -5.84
N TRP A 5 3.30 -1.90 -6.89
CA TRP A 5 3.27 -3.35 -7.02
C TRP A 5 4.30 -3.78 -8.06
N ASP A 6 5.14 -4.76 -7.70
CA ASP A 6 6.12 -5.32 -8.62
C ASP A 6 5.50 -6.47 -9.42
N LEU A 7 5.25 -6.24 -10.70
CA LEU A 7 4.77 -7.26 -11.61
C LEU A 7 5.96 -7.89 -12.34
N ASP A 8 6.64 -8.80 -11.65
CA ASP A 8 7.71 -9.71 -12.09
C ASP A 8 8.98 -9.02 -12.66
N LYS A 9 8.92 -7.78 -13.18
CA LYS A 9 9.99 -6.80 -13.53
C LYS A 9 9.51 -5.35 -13.77
N ASN A 10 8.23 -5.02 -13.52
CA ASN A 10 7.66 -3.70 -13.80
C ASN A 10 6.86 -3.21 -12.59
N GLU A 11 7.32 -2.11 -11.98
CA GLU A 11 6.61 -1.45 -10.89
C GLU A 11 5.43 -0.63 -11.42
N VAL A 12 4.24 -0.85 -10.84
CA VAL A 12 3.02 -0.09 -11.17
C VAL A 12 2.54 0.65 -9.93
N LEU A 13 2.27 1.96 -10.05
CA LEU A 13 1.61 2.74 -9.01
C LEU A 13 0.16 2.28 -8.88
N VAL A 14 -0.16 1.58 -7.79
CA VAL A 14 -1.50 1.04 -7.54
C VAL A 14 -2.35 1.95 -6.66
N TRP A 15 -1.71 2.75 -5.81
CA TRP A 15 -2.40 3.74 -4.99
C TRP A 15 -1.47 4.87 -4.54
N SER A 16 -1.98 6.10 -4.51
CA SER A 16 -1.25 7.29 -4.04
C SER A 16 -2.15 8.13 -3.15
N THR A 17 -1.59 8.62 -2.04
CA THR A 17 -2.27 9.52 -1.10
C THR A 17 -1.28 10.35 -0.28
N THR A 18 -1.77 11.34 0.46
CA THR A 18 -0.99 12.04 1.49
C THR A 18 -1.01 11.31 2.83
N LEU A 19 -0.03 11.56 3.70
CA LEU A 19 -0.01 10.98 5.06
C LEU A 19 -1.21 11.41 5.91
N SER A 20 -1.70 12.64 5.72
CA SER A 20 -2.88 13.16 6.41
C SER A 20 -4.15 12.42 5.99
N GLU A 21 -4.35 12.21 4.69
CA GLU A 21 -5.47 11.43 4.16
C GLU A 21 -5.40 9.96 4.56
N LEU A 22 -4.22 9.35 4.49
CA LEU A 22 -4.00 7.97 4.96
C LEU A 22 -4.44 7.80 6.42
N LYS A 23 -4.06 8.74 7.29
CA LYS A 23 -4.43 8.71 8.71
C LYS A 23 -5.95 8.73 8.88
N VAL A 24 -6.64 9.59 8.15
CA VAL A 24 -8.11 9.67 8.18
C VAL A 24 -8.75 8.39 7.63
N ALA A 25 -8.28 7.90 6.48
CA ALA A 25 -8.78 6.67 5.86
C ALA A 25 -8.59 5.45 6.78
N THR A 26 -7.45 5.37 7.46
CA THR A 26 -7.15 4.31 8.43
C THR A 26 -8.11 4.32 9.61
N GLN A 27 -8.35 5.51 10.20
CA GLN A 27 -9.27 5.67 11.33
C GLN A 27 -10.72 5.33 10.96
N ASN A 28 -11.11 5.62 9.71
CA ASN A 28 -12.46 5.36 9.21
C ASN A 28 -12.61 3.97 8.56
N GLY A 29 -11.57 3.14 8.56
CA GLY A 29 -11.59 1.83 7.91
C GLY A 29 -11.82 1.87 6.40
N SER A 30 -11.48 2.99 5.75
CA SER A 30 -11.75 3.27 4.33
C SER A 30 -10.50 3.09 3.44
N ILE A 31 -9.52 2.29 3.90
CA ILE A 31 -8.29 2.01 3.15
C ILE A 31 -8.65 1.16 1.91
N PRO A 32 -8.07 1.43 0.72
CA PRO A 32 -8.31 0.59 -0.44
C PRO A 32 -7.76 -0.82 -0.25
N ASP A 33 -8.51 -1.80 -0.76
CA ASP A 33 -8.08 -3.19 -0.89
C ASP A 33 -7.24 -3.33 -2.17
N LEU A 34 -5.92 -3.42 -2.02
CA LEU A 34 -4.98 -3.40 -3.14
C LEU A 34 -4.98 -4.69 -3.98
N VAL A 35 -5.54 -5.79 -3.45
CA VAL A 35 -5.58 -7.10 -4.13
C VAL A 35 -6.89 -7.29 -4.90
N LYS A 36 -7.83 -6.35 -4.75
CA LYS A 36 -9.13 -6.42 -5.41
C LYS A 36 -9.01 -6.25 -6.93
N LYS A 37 -9.81 -7.03 -7.65
CA LYS A 37 -9.96 -6.97 -9.11
C LYS A 37 -10.15 -5.54 -9.60
N GLY A 38 -9.26 -5.11 -10.50
CA GLY A 38 -9.26 -3.78 -11.12
C GLY A 38 -8.23 -2.80 -10.55
N ILE A 39 -7.54 -3.14 -9.46
CA ILE A 39 -6.33 -2.44 -9.01
C ILE A 39 -5.08 -3.15 -9.55
N VAL A 40 -5.07 -4.48 -9.53
CA VAL A 40 -4.04 -5.30 -10.18
C VAL A 40 -4.72 -6.23 -11.20
N ASP A 41 -4.37 -6.09 -12.48
CA ASP A 41 -5.04 -6.78 -13.59
C ASP A 41 -4.74 -8.29 -13.67
N ARG A 42 -3.77 -8.79 -12.87
CA ARG A 42 -3.30 -10.18 -12.90
C ARG A 42 -3.84 -11.07 -11.77
N GLU A 43 -4.22 -10.49 -10.65
CA GLU A 43 -4.46 -11.22 -9.38
C GLU A 43 -5.94 -11.60 -9.17
N GLY A 44 -6.88 -11.07 -9.96
CA GLY A 44 -8.30 -11.33 -9.74
C GLY A 44 -8.75 -10.91 -8.33
N ASN A 45 -9.05 -11.88 -7.46
CA ASN A 45 -9.45 -11.65 -6.06
C ASN A 45 -8.43 -12.21 -5.03
N GLY A 46 -7.18 -12.48 -5.44
CA GLY A 46 -6.15 -13.00 -4.54
C GLY A 46 -5.03 -13.76 -5.24
N LEU A 47 -3.95 -13.98 -4.49
CA LEU A 47 -2.79 -14.76 -4.92
C LEU A 47 -3.14 -16.25 -5.06
N ALA A 48 -2.63 -16.90 -6.12
CA ALA A 48 -2.78 -18.33 -6.27
C ALA A 48 -1.89 -19.11 -5.28
N PRO A 49 -2.23 -20.36 -4.93
CA PRO A 49 -1.42 -21.15 -4.01
C PRO A 49 0.00 -21.39 -4.56
N GLY A 50 1.00 -20.94 -3.82
CA GLY A 50 2.40 -21.11 -4.17
C GLY A 50 3.02 -19.95 -4.95
N ASP A 51 2.22 -18.94 -5.30
CA ASP A 51 2.70 -17.70 -5.90
C ASP A 51 3.04 -16.66 -4.82
N ASP A 52 3.98 -15.78 -5.14
CA ASP A 52 4.38 -14.64 -4.32
C ASP A 52 4.44 -13.37 -5.18
N ASP A 53 4.07 -12.25 -4.57
CA ASP A 53 4.16 -10.93 -5.18
C ASP A 53 4.89 -9.98 -4.22
N THR A 54 5.65 -9.04 -4.78
CA THR A 54 6.35 -8.01 -4.02
C THR A 54 5.64 -6.67 -4.18
N PHE A 55 5.42 -5.97 -3.06
CA PHE A 55 4.94 -4.58 -3.09
C PHE A 55 5.95 -3.68 -2.37
N TYR A 56 6.01 -2.44 -2.83
CA TYR A 56 6.82 -1.37 -2.26
C TYR A 56 5.93 -0.25 -1.74
N VAL A 57 6.39 0.37 -0.67
CA VAL A 57 5.77 1.58 -0.13
C VAL A 57 6.80 2.68 -0.12
N MET A 58 6.48 3.78 -0.80
CA MET A 58 7.34 4.94 -0.92
C MET A 58 6.76 6.13 -0.16
N PHE A 59 7.63 6.79 0.61
CA PHE A 59 7.34 8.07 1.26
C PHE A 59 8.21 9.14 0.64
N THR A 60 7.57 10.23 0.21
CA THR A 60 8.24 11.38 -0.38
C THR A 60 8.09 12.58 0.55
N PHE A 61 9.21 13.06 1.09
CA PHE A 61 9.29 14.35 1.76
C PHE A 61 9.65 15.39 0.72
N VAL A 62 8.68 16.23 0.35
CA VAL A 62 8.83 17.19 -0.74
C VAL A 62 9.57 18.43 -0.24
N ASP A 63 10.69 18.76 -0.89
CA ASP A 63 11.33 20.06 -0.76
C ASP A 63 10.50 21.09 -1.56
N SER A 64 9.90 22.04 -0.85
CA SER A 64 9.08 23.08 -1.48
C SER A 64 9.90 24.27 -2.00
N GLY A 65 11.22 24.30 -1.76
CA GLY A 65 12.08 25.44 -2.05
C GLY A 65 11.91 26.63 -1.09
N GLU A 66 11.13 26.45 -0.02
CA GLU A 66 10.80 27.47 0.99
C GLU A 66 11.29 27.03 2.38
N ASP A 67 11.22 27.91 3.39
CA ASP A 67 11.58 27.53 4.76
C ASP A 67 10.60 26.48 5.33
N GLN A 68 11.12 25.28 5.56
CA GLN A 68 10.41 24.11 6.08
C GLN A 68 10.83 23.76 7.53
N ASN A 69 11.52 24.65 8.25
CA ASN A 69 11.96 24.43 9.64
C ASN A 69 10.83 24.11 10.61
N VAL A 70 9.57 24.39 10.26
CA VAL A 70 8.39 23.96 11.03
C VAL A 70 8.33 22.45 11.25
N PHE A 71 8.90 21.65 10.35
CA PHE A 71 8.96 20.18 10.47
C PHE A 71 10.20 19.69 11.22
N GLN A 72 11.08 20.59 11.69
CA GLN A 72 12.30 20.19 12.37
C GLN A 72 11.99 19.53 13.71
N GLY A 73 12.44 18.28 13.86
CA GLY A 73 12.17 17.46 15.04
C GLY A 73 10.88 16.66 14.96
N ASP A 74 10.09 16.81 13.88
CA ASP A 74 8.96 15.92 13.64
C ASP A 74 9.43 14.50 13.35
N ALA A 75 8.59 13.54 13.74
CA ALA A 75 8.85 12.13 13.53
C ALA A 75 7.65 11.44 12.90
N LEU A 76 7.93 10.56 11.93
CA LEU A 76 6.93 9.68 11.33
C LEU A 76 6.97 8.33 12.03
N LYS A 77 5.85 7.93 12.66
CA LYS A 77 5.67 6.59 13.23
C LYS A 77 4.64 5.81 12.42
N LEU A 78 5.06 4.68 11.86
CA LEU A 78 4.23 3.80 11.06
C LEU A 78 4.06 2.45 11.77
N ASN A 79 2.84 1.92 11.77
CA ASN A 79 2.58 0.56 12.20
C ASN A 79 1.92 -0.18 11.03
N TRP A 80 2.53 -1.27 10.61
CA TRP A 80 2.03 -2.10 9.51
C TRP A 80 1.48 -3.40 10.09
N THR A 81 0.29 -3.80 9.62
CA THR A 81 -0.32 -5.08 9.97
C THR A 81 -0.66 -5.79 8.68
N PHE A 82 -0.05 -6.96 8.47
CA PHE A 82 -0.30 -7.83 7.33
C PHE A 82 -1.23 -8.95 7.77
N ASN A 83 -2.45 -8.95 7.23
CA ASN A 83 -3.46 -9.97 7.53
C ASN A 83 -3.65 -10.84 6.29
N SER A 84 -3.20 -12.09 6.35
CA SER A 84 -3.46 -13.07 5.31
C SER A 84 -4.78 -13.79 5.61
N ILE A 85 -5.67 -13.86 4.62
CA ILE A 85 -6.97 -14.52 4.73
C ILE A 85 -7.05 -15.56 3.63
N GLN A 86 -7.39 -16.80 3.99
CA GLN A 86 -7.59 -17.90 3.04
C GLN A 86 -9.09 -18.24 2.96
N THR A 87 -9.54 -18.62 1.77
CA THR A 87 -10.86 -19.25 1.60
C THR A 87 -10.89 -20.64 2.24
N SER A 88 -12.08 -21.18 2.46
CA SER A 88 -12.24 -22.57 2.89
C SER A 88 -11.53 -23.51 1.91
N GLY A 89 -10.72 -24.44 2.42
CA GLY A 89 -10.08 -25.46 1.59
C GLY A 89 -11.10 -26.39 0.95
N GLU A 90 -10.74 -26.96 -0.20
CA GLU A 90 -11.50 -28.03 -0.85
C GLU A 90 -10.91 -29.40 -0.48
N GLU A 91 -11.78 -30.38 -0.24
CA GLU A 91 -11.37 -31.78 -0.01
C GLU A 91 -10.83 -32.36 -1.33
N LYS A 92 -9.65 -32.99 -1.28
CA LYS A 92 -8.98 -33.59 -2.45
C LYS A 92 -9.21 -35.09 -2.53
#